data_AF-A0A9D9JLC4-F1
#
_entry.id   AF-A0A9D9JLC4-F1
#
_cell.length_a   1.000
_cell.length_b   1.000
_cell.length_c   1.000
_cell.angle_alpha   90.00
_cell.angle_beta   90.00
_cell.angle_gamma   90.00
#
_symmetry.space_group_name_H-M   'P 1'
#
loop_
_entity.id
_entity.type
_entity.pdbx_description
1 polymer ?
#
loop_
_entity_poly.entity_id
_entity_poly.type
_entity_poly.pdbx_seq_one_letter_code
_entity_poly.pdbx_strand_id
1 'polypeptide(L)' 'MNVFVCPKCLGRMTIVERHRVVFERCTECGGIFLHRGGSSR' A
#
# COMPACT_ATOMS: atom_id res chain seq x y z
N MET A 1 -9.16 0.10 -15.43
CA MET A 1 -8.87 0.23 -13.98
C MET A 1 -7.58 -0.52 -13.67
N ASN A 2 -6.52 0.16 -13.21
CA ASN A 2 -5.34 -0.52 -12.67
C ASN A 2 -5.64 -0.93 -11.23
N VAL A 3 -5.80 -2.23 -10.98
CA VAL A 3 -5.94 -2.77 -9.64
C VAL A 3 -4.56 -2.78 -8.98
N PHE A 4 -4.37 -2.01 -7.91
CA PHE A 4 -3.18 -2.12 -7.08
C PHE A 4 -3.23 -3.44 -6.31
N VAL A 5 -2.31 -4.34 -6.63
CA VAL A 5 -2.16 -5.66 -6.01
C VAL A 5 -0.87 -5.74 -5.20
N CYS A 6 -0.91 -6.51 -4.13
CA CYS A 6 0.25 -6.67 -3.26
C CYS A 6 1.40 -7.37 -4.02
N PRO A 7 2.61 -6.80 -4.10
CA PRO A 7 3.73 -7.46 -4.80
C PRO A 7 4.21 -8.73 -4.11
N LYS A 8 3.85 -8.94 -2.84
CA LYS A 8 4.27 -10.10 -2.05
C LYS A 8 3.39 -11.34 -2.26
N CYS A 9 2.09 -11.14 -2.47
CA CYS A 9 1.12 -12.25 -2.53
C CYS A 9 0.03 -12.08 -3.60
N LEU A 10 0.10 -11.01 -4.39
CA LEU A 10 -0.90 -10.62 -5.40
C LEU A 10 -2.31 -10.37 -4.84
N GLY A 11 -2.45 -10.31 -3.51
CA GLY A 11 -3.70 -10.02 -2.83
C GLY A 11 -4.18 -8.58 -3.04
N ARG A 12 -5.46 -8.34 -2.72
CA ARG A 12 -6.06 -7.01 -2.80
C ARG A 12 -5.42 -6.07 -1.79
N MET A 13 -5.22 -4.82 -2.21
CA MET A 13 -4.75 -3.75 -1.35
C MET A 13 -5.89 -2.77 -1.10
N THR A 14 -5.89 -2.18 0.10
CA THR A 14 -6.84 -1.15 0.50
C THR A 14 -6.10 0.05 1.06
N ILE A 15 -6.63 1.24 0.81
CA ILE A 15 -6.09 2.49 1.34
C ILE A 15 -6.60 2.64 2.76
N VAL A 16 -5.67 2.84 3.69
CA VAL A 16 -5.95 3.02 5.10
C VAL A 16 -5.39 4.36 5.54
N GLU A 17 -6.23 5.15 6.21
CA GLU A 17 -5.80 6.37 6.90
C GLU A 17 -5.76 6.11 8.41
N ARG A 18 -4.59 6.31 9.03
CA ARG A 18 -4.43 6.25 10.49
C ARG A 18 -3.52 7.38 10.94
N HIS A 19 -3.91 8.07 12.01
CA HIS A 19 -3.13 9.17 12.58
C HIS A 19 -2.71 10.23 11.53
N ARG A 20 -3.60 10.54 10.56
CA ARG A 20 -3.35 11.44 9.43
C ARG A 20 -2.28 10.96 8.44
N VAL A 21 -1.91 9.68 8.48
CA VAL A 21 -1.02 9.04 7.50
C VAL A 21 -1.87 8.13 6.62
N VAL A 22 -1.77 8.33 5.31
CA VAL A 22 -2.42 7.51 4.28
C VAL A 22 -1.41 6.50 3.75
N PHE A 23 -1.76 5.22 3.80
CA PHE A 23 -0.92 4.13 3.29
C PHE A 23 -1.76 3.01 2.71
N GLU A 24 -1.16 2.17 1.88
CA GLU A 24 -1.83 1.00 1.33
C GLU A 24 -1.49 -0.24 2.15
N ARG A 25 -2.49 -1.02 2.52
CA ARG A 25 -2.33 -2.27 3.26
C ARG A 25 -2.98 -3.42 2.50
N CYS A 26 -2.27 -4.54 2.41
CA CYS A 26 -2.82 -5.78 1.86
C CYS A 26 -3.77 -6.43 2.87
N THR A 27 -4.96 -6.84 2.41
CA THR A 27 -5.96 -7.53 3.24
C THR A 27 -5.58 -8.98 3.52
N GLU A 28 -4.76 -9.59 2.67
CA GLU A 28 -4.41 -11.01 2.74
C GLU A 28 -3.19 -11.24 3.64
N CYS A 29 -2.04 -10.64 3.30
CA CYS A 29 -0.78 -10.88 4.01
C CYS A 29 -0.41 -9.79 5.03
N GLY A 30 -1.17 -8.70 5.08
CA GLY A 30 -0.89 -7.55 5.95
C GLY A 30 0.28 -6.66 5.51
N GLY A 31 0.87 -6.89 4.32
CA GLY A 31 1.94 -6.07 3.78
C GLY A 31 1.53 -4.61 3.59
N ILE A 32 2.41 -3.67 3.93
CA ILE A 32 2.17 -2.23 3.81
C ILE A 32 3.01 -1.71 2.64
N PHE A 33 2.40 -0.93 1.76
CA PHE A 33 3.07 -0.25 0.66
C PHE A 33 2.83 1.25 0.79
N LEU A 34 3.92 2.00 0.73
CA LEU A 34 3.92 3.45 0.74
C LEU A 34 4.42 3.87 -0.64
N HIS A 35 3.64 4.65 -1.37
CA HIS A 35 4.13 5.23 -2.61
C HIS A 35 5.32 6.11 -2.24
N ARG A 36 6.52 5.65 -2.57
CA ARG A 36 7.78 6.31 -2.20
C ARG A 36 7.74 7.71 -2.79
N GLY A 37 7.48 8.72 -1.96
CA GLY A 37 7.89 10.08 -2.24
C GLY A 37 9.37 10.00 -2.58
N GLY A 38 9.72 10.37 -3.80
CA GLY A 38 11.08 10.29 -4.30
C GLY A 38 12.02 10.83 -3.25
N SER A 39 12.96 10.01 -2.80
CA SER A 39 14.03 10.47 -1.93
C SER A 39 14.90 11.40 -2.77
N SER A 40 14.58 12.69 -2.79
CA SER A 40 15.50 13.74 -3.19
C SER A 40 16.59 13.82 -2.12
N ARG A 41 17.66 13.08 -2.34
CA ARG A 41 19.01 13.45 -1.93
C ARG A 41 19.80 13.77 -3.18
#